data_AF-A0A0G1X8Z8-F1
#
_entry.id   AF-A0A0G1X8Z8-F1
#
_cell.length_a   1.000
_cell.length_b   1.000
_cell.length_c   1.000
_cell.angle_alpha   90.00
_cell.angle_beta   90.00
_cell.angle_gamma   90.00
#
_symmetry.space_group_name_H-M   'P 1'
#
loop_
_entity.id
_entity.type
_entity.pdbx_description
1 polymer ?
#
loop_
_entity_poly.entity_id
_entity_poly.type
_entity_poly.pdbx_seq_one_letter_code
_entity_poly.pdbx_strand_id
1 'polypeptide(L)'
;MKELCGWLVGLSMMSFAARYAYQIRKRDGISPALSTWIIFLLGTTLSLVTYAIAEKHDFRSGILNTVDVAATATVLLAIIVWGERNIRFKPFEKWYLGGSGAIVAYGLISGDALGSNLFTQLLIEVGYIPTVQKLLTEKRNTESFTAWGLIILAGLFALYPAIADGNSLAVLYTLRSIISVSGVIAIMAYYELRSKKARS
;
A
#
# COMPACT_ATOMS: atom_id res chain seq x y z
N MET A 1 -3.07 -7.49 24.85
CA MET A 1 -3.34 -7.92 23.45
C MET A 1 -3.20 -6.78 22.44
N LYS A 2 -3.94 -5.66 22.56
CA LYS A 2 -3.86 -4.53 21.60
C LYS A 2 -2.44 -3.98 21.39
N GLU A 3 -1.70 -3.75 22.47
CA GLU A 3 -0.29 -3.30 22.41
C GLU A 3 0.60 -4.27 21.63
N LEU A 4 0.52 -5.56 21.94
CA LEU A 4 1.29 -6.60 21.25
C LEU A 4 0.97 -6.60 19.74
N CYS A 5 -0.31 -6.52 19.37
CA CYS A 5 -0.72 -6.41 17.96
C CYS A 5 -0.12 -5.17 17.30
N GLY A 6 -0.15 -4.01 17.97
CA GLY A 6 0.48 -2.78 17.46
C GLY A 6 1.97 -2.94 17.20
N TRP A 7 2.71 -3.55 18.13
CA TRP A 7 4.13 -3.85 17.96
C TRP A 7 4.39 -4.82 16.80
N LEU A 8 3.56 -5.84 16.65
CA LEU A 8 3.66 -6.81 15.55
C LEU A 8 3.38 -6.15 14.19
N VAL A 9 2.40 -5.24 14.10
CA VAL A 9 2.14 -4.44 12.89
C VAL A 9 3.39 -3.63 12.52
N GLY A 10 3.95 -2.89 13.48
CA GLY A 10 5.16 -2.10 13.26
C GLY A 10 6.33 -2.96 12.82
N LEU A 11 6.59 -4.08 13.51
CA LEU A 11 7.66 -5.02 13.17
C LEU A 11 7.48 -5.60 11.77
N SER A 12 6.27 -6.05 11.40
CA SER A 12 5.97 -6.59 10.08
C SER A 12 6.17 -5.56 8.98
N MET A 13 5.70 -4.32 9.17
CA MET A 13 5.79 -3.26 8.17
C MET A 13 7.22 -2.73 8.00
N MET A 14 7.98 -2.61 9.10
CA MET A 14 9.40 -2.25 9.01
C MET A 14 10.23 -3.37 8.39
N SER A 15 9.93 -4.64 8.72
CA SER A 15 10.58 -5.80 8.08
C SER A 15 10.27 -5.85 6.59
N PHE A 16 9.02 -5.55 6.21
CA PHE A 16 8.60 -5.39 4.82
C PHE A 16 9.45 -4.32 4.12
N ALA A 17 9.46 -3.09 4.64
CA ALA A 17 10.16 -1.97 4.02
C ALA A 17 11.67 -2.23 3.89
N ALA A 18 12.30 -2.74 4.95
CA ALA A 18 13.72 -3.06 4.97
C ALA A 18 14.07 -4.17 3.97
N ARG A 19 13.29 -5.26 3.94
CA ARG A 19 13.52 -6.40 3.03
C ARG A 19 13.31 -5.98 1.58
N TYR A 20 12.30 -5.17 1.31
CA TYR A 20 12.00 -4.68 -0.04
C TYR A 20 13.07 -3.70 -0.53
N ALA A 21 13.47 -2.73 0.31
CA ALA A 21 14.58 -1.82 0.01
C ALA A 21 15.90 -2.56 -0.23
N TYR A 22 16.20 -3.59 0.56
CA TYR A 22 17.38 -4.44 0.37
C TYR A 22 17.36 -5.15 -0.99
N GLN A 23 16.22 -5.73 -1.38
CA GLN A 23 16.08 -6.40 -2.68
C GLN A 23 16.22 -5.43 -3.85
N ILE A 24 15.67 -4.22 -3.75
CA ILE A 24 15.88 -3.15 -4.74
C ILE A 24 17.38 -2.84 -4.85
N ARG A 25 18.04 -2.59 -3.71
CA ARG A 25 19.47 -2.25 -3.66
C ARG A 25 20.36 -3.35 -4.25
N LYS A 26 20.04 -4.62 -3.98
CA LYS A 26 20.78 -5.77 -4.50
C LYS A 26 20.38 -6.21 -5.91
N ARG A 27 19.34 -5.60 -6.48
CA ARG A 27 18.73 -6.01 -7.77
C ARG A 27 18.37 -7.49 -7.77
N ASP A 28 17.78 -7.94 -6.66
CA ASP A 28 17.46 -9.34 -6.36
C ASP A 28 16.19 -9.80 -7.11
N GLY A 29 16.19 -9.68 -8.44
CA GLY A 29 15.09 -10.12 -9.31
C GLY A 29 13.82 -9.26 -9.31
N ILE A 30 13.65 -8.37 -8.32
CA ILE A 30 12.51 -7.44 -8.27
C ILE A 30 12.77 -6.18 -9.08
N SER A 31 11.70 -5.66 -9.68
CA SER A 31 11.69 -4.37 -10.37
C SER A 31 10.33 -3.72 -10.08
N PRO A 32 10.14 -3.06 -8.93
CA PRO A 32 8.91 -2.34 -8.62
C PRO A 32 8.55 -1.29 -9.66
N ALA A 33 7.26 -1.00 -9.81
CA ALA A 33 6.80 0.16 -10.58
C ALA A 33 6.89 1.44 -9.71
N LEU A 34 7.75 2.39 -10.10
CA LEU A 34 7.92 3.66 -9.38
C LEU A 34 6.60 4.43 -9.23
N SER A 35 5.75 4.44 -10.26
CA SER A 35 4.43 5.08 -10.20
C SER A 35 3.56 4.55 -9.06
N THR A 36 3.57 3.24 -8.79
CA THR A 36 2.81 2.64 -7.68
C THR A 36 3.19 3.29 -6.35
N TRP A 37 4.49 3.42 -6.09
CA TRP A 37 4.97 3.88 -4.78
C TRP A 37 4.80 5.38 -4.58
N ILE A 38 4.83 6.18 -5.66
CA ILE A 38 4.42 7.59 -5.60
C ILE A 38 2.93 7.69 -5.26
N ILE A 39 2.10 6.93 -5.97
CA ILE A 39 0.66 6.87 -5.78
C ILE A 39 0.30 6.40 -4.37
N PHE A 40 0.93 5.33 -3.89
CA PHE A 40 0.70 4.81 -2.54
C PHE A 40 1.13 5.80 -1.47
N LEU A 41 2.27 6.47 -1.61
CA LEU A 41 2.66 7.48 -0.63
C LEU A 41 1.62 8.61 -0.56
N LEU A 42 1.16 9.11 -1.71
CA LEU A 42 0.12 10.15 -1.76
C LEU A 42 -1.20 9.66 -1.14
N GLY A 43 -1.68 8.49 -1.56
CA GLY A 43 -2.93 7.91 -1.10
C GLY A 43 -2.91 7.59 0.39
N THR A 44 -1.87 6.91 0.89
CA THR A 44 -1.73 6.57 2.31
C THR A 44 -1.58 7.82 3.17
N THR A 45 -0.85 8.84 2.72
CA THR A 45 -0.76 10.12 3.44
C THR A 45 -2.12 10.82 3.52
N LEU A 46 -2.84 10.90 2.40
CA LEU A 46 -4.19 11.46 2.38
C LEU A 46 -5.17 10.67 3.27
N SER A 47 -5.05 9.33 3.26
CA SER A 47 -5.82 8.44 4.11
C SER A 47 -5.52 8.70 5.57
N LEU A 48 -4.26 8.84 5.96
CA LEU A 48 -3.86 9.11 7.34
C LEU A 48 -4.38 10.46 7.81
N VAL A 49 -4.25 11.51 6.98
CA VAL A 49 -4.74 12.86 7.32
C VAL A 49 -6.26 12.86 7.49
N THR A 50 -7.00 12.35 6.51
CA THR A 50 -8.47 12.30 6.57
C THR A 50 -8.97 11.41 7.72
N TYR A 51 -8.28 10.30 7.98
CA TYR A 51 -8.56 9.42 9.12
C TYR A 51 -8.31 10.12 10.46
N ALA A 52 -7.17 10.79 10.64
CA ALA A 52 -6.85 11.49 11.88
C ALA A 52 -7.87 12.58 12.20
N ILE A 53 -8.41 13.26 11.18
CA ILE A 53 -9.48 14.24 11.36
C ILE A 53 -10.80 13.53 11.73
N ALA A 54 -11.20 12.49 10.99
CA ALA A 54 -12.47 11.80 11.20
C ALA A 54 -12.55 11.05 12.55
N GLU A 55 -11.47 10.40 12.95
CA GLU A 55 -11.38 9.53 14.13
C GLU A 55 -10.63 10.17 15.30
N LYS A 56 -10.55 11.52 15.32
CA LYS A 56 -9.96 12.31 16.43
C LYS A 56 -8.55 11.83 16.83
N HIS A 57 -7.71 11.56 15.84
CA HIS A 57 -6.31 11.15 16.00
C HIS A 57 -6.10 9.79 16.70
N ASP A 58 -7.03 8.85 16.53
CA ASP A 58 -6.90 7.46 16.99
C ASP A 58 -5.87 6.64 16.18
N PHE A 59 -4.59 6.98 16.29
CA PHE A 59 -3.51 6.29 15.59
C PHE A 59 -3.26 4.86 16.07
N ARG A 60 -3.85 4.46 17.21
CA ARG A 60 -3.68 3.13 17.77
C ARG A 60 -4.56 2.12 17.05
N SER A 61 -5.83 2.43 16.85
CA SER A 61 -6.70 1.57 16.02
C SER A 61 -6.30 1.67 14.56
N GLY A 62 -5.91 2.87 14.09
CA GLY A 62 -5.37 3.13 12.75
C GLY A 62 -3.89 2.83 12.57
N ILE A 63 -3.30 1.93 13.38
CA ILE A 63 -1.85 1.71 13.39
C ILE A 63 -1.30 1.32 12.02
N LEU A 64 -2.01 0.47 11.27
CA LEU A 64 -1.60 0.06 9.94
C LEU A 64 -1.49 1.26 9.00
N ASN A 65 -2.52 2.10 8.91
CA ASN A 65 -2.54 3.33 8.10
C ASN A 65 -1.35 4.24 8.45
N THR A 66 -1.04 4.36 9.74
CA THR A 66 0.07 5.18 10.24
C THR A 66 1.43 4.66 9.78
N VAL A 67 1.72 3.37 9.98
CA VAL A 67 3.03 2.80 9.63
C VAL A 67 3.18 2.61 8.12
N ASP A 68 2.08 2.51 7.38
CA ASP A 68 2.07 2.33 5.92
C ASP A 68 2.61 3.58 5.20
N VAL A 69 2.33 4.79 5.72
CA VAL A 69 2.95 6.03 5.20
C VAL A 69 4.48 5.96 5.32
N ALA A 70 5.00 5.54 6.46
CA ALA A 70 6.45 5.41 6.67
C ALA A 70 7.07 4.31 5.80
N ALA A 71 6.39 3.17 5.67
CA ALA A 71 6.85 2.05 4.86
C ALA A 71 6.86 2.39 3.37
N THR A 72 5.78 2.98 2.84
CA THR A 72 5.68 3.42 1.44
C THR A 72 6.69 4.51 1.11
N ALA A 73 6.90 5.48 2.01
CA ALA A 73 7.96 6.48 1.86
C ALA A 73 9.35 5.83 1.78
N THR A 74 9.65 4.88 2.66
CA THR A 74 10.92 4.15 2.67
C THR A 74 11.15 3.39 1.37
N VAL A 75 10.13 2.69 0.87
CA VAL A 75 10.22 1.97 -0.40
C VAL A 75 10.40 2.93 -1.58
N LEU A 76 9.62 4.02 -1.63
CA LEU A 76 9.77 5.03 -2.67
C LEU A 76 11.19 5.60 -2.69
N LEU A 77 11.74 5.96 -1.52
CA LEU A 77 13.11 6.42 -1.38
C LEU A 77 14.11 5.37 -1.88
N ALA A 78 13.92 4.09 -1.54
CA ALA A 78 14.79 3.02 -2.03
C ALA A 78 14.77 2.88 -3.56
N ILE A 79 13.60 3.04 -4.18
CA ILE A 79 13.48 3.02 -5.66
C ILE A 79 14.14 4.25 -6.26
N ILE A 80 13.94 5.44 -5.68
CA ILE A 80 14.59 6.66 -6.15
C ILE A 80 16.11 6.50 -6.03
N VAL A 81 16.65 5.99 -4.94
CA VAL A 81 18.11 5.90 -4.75
C VAL A 81 18.73 4.77 -5.58
N TRP A 82 18.13 3.57 -5.60
CA TRP A 82 18.76 2.36 -6.17
C TRP A 82 17.99 1.69 -7.32
N GLY A 83 16.71 2.01 -7.50
CA GLY A 83 15.83 1.34 -8.46
C GLY A 83 15.82 1.95 -9.86
N GLU A 84 14.99 1.37 -10.72
CA GLU A 84 14.75 1.88 -12.07
C GLU A 84 13.82 3.11 -12.03
N ARG A 85 14.32 4.25 -12.45
CA ARG A 85 13.61 5.55 -12.38
C ARG A 85 12.74 5.84 -13.59
N ASN A 86 12.20 4.82 -14.26
CA ASN A 86 11.35 5.01 -15.42
C ASN A 86 9.98 5.58 -15.01
N ILE A 87 9.92 6.89 -14.79
CA ILE A 87 8.66 7.63 -14.68
C ILE A 87 8.30 8.06 -16.09
N ARG A 88 7.33 7.38 -16.70
CA ARG A 88 6.53 7.99 -17.76
C ARG A 88 5.23 8.37 -17.08
N PHE A 89 5.00 9.67 -16.85
CA PHE A 89 3.68 10.17 -16.46
C PHE A 89 2.69 9.79 -17.56
N LYS A 90 2.01 8.66 -17.39
CA LYS A 90 0.97 8.18 -18.30
C LYS A 90 -0.33 8.92 -17.93
N PRO A 91 -1.37 8.82 -18.77
CA PRO A 91 -2.68 9.39 -18.46
C PRO A 91 -3.23 8.93 -17.10
N PHE A 92 -2.84 7.73 -16.64
CA PHE A 92 -3.26 7.18 -15.36
C PHE A 92 -2.78 8.00 -14.16
N GLU A 93 -1.49 8.38 -14.10
CA GLU A 93 -0.95 9.18 -13.00
C GLU A 93 -1.61 10.56 -12.94
N LYS A 94 -1.95 11.16 -14.09
CA LYS A 94 -2.69 12.43 -14.13
C LYS A 94 -4.10 12.29 -13.57
N TRP A 95 -4.80 11.21 -13.93
CA TRP A 95 -6.13 10.93 -13.40
C TRP A 95 -6.08 10.66 -11.89
N TYR A 96 -5.07 9.93 -11.43
CA TYR A 96 -4.85 9.70 -9.99
C TYR A 96 -4.66 11.00 -9.23
N LEU A 97 -3.76 11.88 -9.69
CA LEU A 97 -3.53 13.19 -9.07
C LEU A 97 -4.78 14.07 -9.09
N GLY A 98 -5.54 14.05 -10.19
CA GLY A 98 -6.81 14.74 -10.29
C GLY A 98 -7.82 14.21 -9.26
N GLY A 99 -7.91 12.89 -9.09
CA GLY A 99 -8.73 12.24 -8.07
C GLY A 99 -8.32 12.62 -6.65
N SER A 100 -7.02 12.56 -6.33
CA SER A 100 -6.49 13.04 -5.03
C SER A 100 -6.88 14.49 -4.77
N GLY A 101 -6.72 15.37 -5.76
CA GLY A 101 -7.09 16.78 -5.66
C GLY A 101 -8.59 16.98 -5.45
N ALA A 102 -9.42 16.22 -6.15
CA ALA A 102 -10.88 16.27 -6.00
C ALA A 102 -11.32 15.83 -4.59
N ILE A 103 -10.68 14.82 -4.00
CA ILE A 103 -10.96 14.38 -2.63
C ILE A 103 -10.60 15.48 -1.63
N VAL A 104 -9.43 16.11 -1.79
CA VAL A 104 -9.02 17.24 -0.94
C VAL A 104 -10.02 18.40 -1.07
N ALA A 105 -10.39 18.77 -2.30
CA ALA A 105 -11.37 19.83 -2.55
C ALA A 105 -12.73 19.50 -1.92
N TYR A 106 -13.21 18.26 -2.07
CA TYR A 106 -14.43 17.78 -1.41
C TYR A 106 -14.34 17.99 0.10
N GLY A 107 -13.29 17.48 0.75
CA GLY A 107 -13.14 17.58 2.20
C GLY A 107 -13.04 19.01 2.72
N LEU A 108 -12.38 19.90 1.98
CA LEU A 108 -12.27 21.33 2.33
C LEU A 108 -13.61 22.07 2.18
N ILE A 109 -14.44 21.71 1.20
CA ILE A 109 -15.73 22.37 0.95
C ILE A 109 -16.82 21.81 1.88
N SER A 110 -16.88 20.49 2.05
CA SER A 110 -17.94 19.82 2.81
C SER A 110 -17.66 19.74 4.31
N GLY A 111 -16.38 19.79 4.71
CA GLY A 111 -15.96 19.46 6.07
C GLY A 111 -16.09 17.96 6.41
N ASP A 112 -16.48 17.12 5.44
CA ASP A 112 -16.73 15.70 5.64
C ASP A 112 -15.43 14.88 5.50
N ALA A 113 -14.71 14.77 6.60
CA ALA A 113 -13.49 13.98 6.69
C ALA A 113 -13.73 12.47 6.50
N LEU A 114 -14.91 11.97 6.91
CA LEU A 114 -15.27 10.56 6.77
C LEU A 114 -15.46 10.21 5.29
N GLY A 115 -16.29 10.97 4.56
CA GLY A 115 -16.46 10.77 3.12
C GLY A 115 -15.15 10.94 2.35
N SER A 116 -14.33 11.93 2.73
CA SER A 116 -12.99 12.10 2.15
C SER A 116 -12.11 10.87 2.36
N ASN A 117 -12.15 10.26 3.56
CA ASN A 117 -11.42 9.04 3.84
C ASN A 117 -11.92 7.87 3.00
N LEU A 118 -13.24 7.68 2.87
CA LEU A 118 -13.83 6.62 2.06
C LEU A 118 -13.45 6.74 0.58
N PHE A 119 -13.51 7.94 0.00
CA PHE A 119 -13.03 8.17 -1.36
C PHE A 119 -11.53 7.90 -1.49
N THR A 120 -10.75 8.26 -0.47
CA THR A 120 -9.32 7.94 -0.46
C THR A 120 -9.08 6.43 -0.42
N GLN A 121 -9.91 5.67 0.31
CA GLN A 121 -9.78 4.22 0.33
C GLN A 121 -9.92 3.62 -1.07
N LEU A 122 -10.92 4.07 -1.83
CA LEU A 122 -11.15 3.69 -3.22
C LEU A 122 -10.03 4.15 -4.15
N LEU A 123 -9.49 5.35 -3.92
CA LEU A 123 -8.39 5.87 -4.73
C LEU A 123 -7.11 5.05 -4.51
N ILE A 124 -6.81 4.58 -3.31
CA ILE A 124 -5.65 3.71 -3.10
C ILE A 124 -5.83 2.35 -3.81
N GLU A 125 -7.06 1.82 -3.93
CA GLU A 125 -7.32 0.55 -4.65
C GLU A 125 -6.85 0.61 -6.10
N VAL A 126 -7.22 1.68 -6.80
CA VAL A 126 -6.75 1.90 -8.17
C VAL A 126 -5.24 2.12 -8.23
N GLY A 127 -4.61 2.51 -7.12
CA GLY A 127 -3.16 2.65 -7.01
C GLY A 127 -2.36 1.36 -7.23
N TYR A 128 -3.00 0.18 -7.15
CA TYR A 128 -2.38 -1.10 -7.49
C TYR A 128 -2.21 -1.32 -9.01
N ILE A 129 -2.94 -0.56 -9.84
CA ILE A 129 -2.95 -0.73 -11.30
C ILE A 129 -1.55 -0.69 -11.92
N PRO A 130 -0.63 0.24 -11.59
CA PRO A 130 0.69 0.25 -12.22
C PRO A 130 1.52 -1.00 -11.89
N THR A 131 1.40 -1.56 -10.69
CA THR A 131 2.03 -2.85 -10.32
C THR A 131 1.46 -3.99 -11.15
N VAL A 132 0.13 -4.09 -11.23
CA VAL A 132 -0.54 -5.11 -12.04
C VAL A 132 -0.15 -4.97 -13.51
N GLN A 133 -0.19 -3.77 -14.07
CA GLN A 133 0.21 -3.50 -15.45
C GLN A 133 1.67 -3.92 -15.71
N LYS A 134 2.58 -3.69 -14.76
CA LYS A 134 3.97 -4.10 -14.90
C LYS A 134 4.11 -5.62 -14.95
N LEU A 135 3.45 -6.34 -14.03
CA LEU A 135 3.40 -7.82 -14.03
C LEU A 135 2.82 -8.37 -15.34
N LEU A 136 1.73 -7.77 -15.83
CA LEU A 136 1.08 -8.15 -17.09
C LEU A 136 1.98 -7.91 -18.30
N THR A 137 2.68 -6.77 -18.33
CA THR A 137 3.52 -6.34 -19.47
C THR A 137 4.81 -7.15 -19.53
N GLU A 138 5.49 -7.33 -18.41
CA GLU A 138 6.75 -8.08 -18.36
C GLU A 138 6.55 -9.60 -18.36
N LYS A 139 5.32 -10.08 -18.15
CA LYS A 139 4.94 -11.50 -18.13
C LYS A 139 5.80 -12.35 -17.17
N ARG A 140 6.32 -11.73 -16.11
CA ARG A 140 7.10 -12.36 -15.05
C ARG A 140 6.75 -11.72 -13.72
N ASN A 141 7.05 -12.41 -12.63
CA ASN A 141 6.99 -11.80 -11.32
C ASN A 141 8.10 -10.74 -11.17
N THR A 142 7.73 -9.50 -10.91
CA THR A 142 8.64 -8.37 -10.66
C THR A 142 8.67 -7.96 -9.18
N GLU A 143 7.97 -8.72 -8.32
CA GLU A 143 7.61 -8.36 -6.97
C GLU A 143 8.05 -9.43 -5.96
N SER A 144 8.16 -9.06 -4.69
CA SER A 144 8.67 -9.96 -3.64
C SER A 144 7.55 -10.64 -2.84
N PHE A 145 7.37 -11.96 -2.99
CA PHE A 145 6.35 -12.70 -2.22
C PHE A 145 6.50 -12.50 -0.72
N THR A 146 7.73 -12.56 -0.20
CA THR A 146 8.00 -12.39 1.23
C THR A 146 7.58 -11.00 1.71
N ALA A 147 7.88 -9.96 0.93
CA ALA A 147 7.57 -8.59 1.31
C ALA A 147 6.05 -8.33 1.31
N TRP A 148 5.36 -8.71 0.23
CA TRP A 148 3.90 -8.60 0.17
C TRP A 148 3.20 -9.48 1.22
N GLY A 149 3.75 -10.66 1.54
CA GLY A 149 3.26 -11.51 2.63
C GLY A 149 3.38 -10.86 4.01
N LEU A 150 4.43 -10.08 4.26
CA LEU A 150 4.57 -9.32 5.51
C LEU A 150 3.49 -8.22 5.64
N ILE A 151 3.03 -7.64 4.53
CA ILE A 151 1.90 -6.69 4.55
C ILE A 151 0.59 -7.40 4.94
N ILE A 152 0.34 -8.62 4.43
CA ILE A 152 -0.81 -9.43 4.85
C ILE A 152 -0.75 -9.71 6.36
N LEU A 153 0.41 -10.13 6.87
CA LEU A 153 0.60 -10.38 8.29
C LEU A 153 0.35 -9.13 9.13
N ALA A 154 0.87 -7.97 8.70
CA ALA A 154 0.59 -6.70 9.35
C ALA A 154 -0.92 -6.39 9.36
N GLY A 155 -1.62 -6.61 8.24
CA GLY A 155 -3.07 -6.48 8.16
C GLY A 155 -3.80 -7.37 9.17
N LEU A 156 -3.44 -8.65 9.26
CA LEU A 156 -4.06 -9.57 10.21
C LEU A 156 -3.85 -9.15 11.66
N PHE A 157 -2.66 -8.64 12.02
CA PHE A 157 -2.41 -8.10 13.36
C PHE A 157 -3.15 -6.80 13.64
N ALA A 158 -3.28 -5.92 12.64
CA ALA A 158 -4.00 -4.64 12.75
C ALA A 158 -5.52 -4.80 12.89
N LEU A 159 -6.07 -5.92 12.44
CA LEU A 159 -7.51 -6.15 12.47
C LEU A 159 -8.05 -6.23 13.90
N TYR A 160 -7.28 -6.81 14.83
CA TYR A 160 -7.69 -6.94 16.23
C TYR A 160 -7.90 -5.59 16.94
N PRO A 161 -6.93 -4.65 17.00
CA PRO A 161 -7.16 -3.35 17.63
C PRO A 161 -8.29 -2.58 16.94
N ALA A 162 -8.37 -2.60 15.60
CA ALA A 162 -9.43 -1.93 14.87
C ALA A 162 -10.85 -2.42 15.26
N ILE A 163 -11.07 -3.74 15.30
CA ILE A 163 -12.36 -4.31 15.72
C ILE A 163 -12.62 -4.07 17.21
N ALA A 164 -11.61 -4.29 18.05
CA ALA A 164 -11.75 -4.21 19.50
C ALA A 164 -11.93 -2.77 20.01
N ASP A 165 -11.67 -1.75 19.19
CA ASP A 165 -11.98 -0.34 19.45
C ASP A 165 -13.26 0.13 18.72
N GLY A 166 -13.89 -0.73 17.91
CA GLY A 166 -15.08 -0.36 17.12
C GLY A 166 -14.79 0.63 15.99
N ASN A 167 -13.52 0.81 15.60
CA ASN A 167 -13.11 1.81 14.64
C ASN A 167 -13.33 1.30 13.19
N SER A 168 -14.44 1.70 12.60
CA SER A 168 -14.89 1.18 11.30
C SER A 168 -13.96 1.59 10.15
N LEU A 169 -13.37 2.79 10.18
CA LEU A 169 -12.42 3.23 9.17
C LEU A 169 -11.10 2.45 9.25
N ALA A 170 -10.62 2.15 10.46
CA ALA A 170 -9.44 1.30 10.65
C ALA A 170 -9.69 -0.14 10.19
N VAL A 171 -10.89 -0.69 10.46
CA VAL A 171 -11.30 -2.02 9.97
C VAL A 171 -11.33 -2.02 8.44
N LEU A 172 -11.95 -1.01 7.82
CA LEU A 172 -12.03 -0.88 6.37
C LEU A 172 -10.63 -0.81 5.74
N TYR A 173 -9.75 0.06 6.25
CA TYR A 173 -8.37 0.17 5.77
C TYR A 173 -7.64 -1.18 5.82
N THR A 174 -7.80 -1.88 6.93
CA THR A 174 -7.12 -3.16 7.19
C THR A 174 -7.63 -4.28 6.28
N LEU A 175 -8.96 -4.47 6.20
CA LEU A 175 -9.56 -5.49 5.34
C LEU A 175 -9.24 -5.25 3.88
N ARG A 176 -9.34 -3.99 3.45
CA ARG A 176 -8.94 -3.57 2.12
C ARG A 176 -7.50 -3.96 1.83
N SER A 177 -6.56 -3.63 2.73
CA SER A 177 -5.14 -3.98 2.55
C SER A 177 -4.96 -5.49 2.39
N ILE A 178 -5.64 -6.31 3.20
CA ILE A 178 -5.56 -7.77 3.10
C ILE A 178 -6.07 -8.25 1.73
N ILE A 179 -7.23 -7.77 1.29
CA ILE A 179 -7.87 -8.21 0.05
C ILE A 179 -7.02 -7.82 -1.17
N SER A 180 -6.61 -6.56 -1.27
CA SER A 180 -5.91 -6.03 -2.45
C SER A 180 -4.52 -6.64 -2.58
N VAL A 181 -3.78 -6.76 -1.47
CA VAL A 181 -2.47 -7.42 -1.46
C VAL A 181 -2.59 -8.91 -1.80
N SER A 182 -3.63 -9.59 -1.31
CA SER A 182 -3.87 -10.99 -1.69
C SER A 182 -4.12 -11.14 -3.19
N GLY A 183 -4.85 -10.19 -3.80
CA GLY A 183 -5.04 -10.12 -5.24
C GLY A 183 -3.72 -9.95 -6.01
N VAL A 184 -2.84 -9.05 -5.54
CA VAL A 184 -1.50 -8.88 -6.13
C VAL A 184 -0.67 -10.15 -6.01
N ILE A 185 -0.64 -10.78 -4.83
CA ILE A 185 0.08 -12.04 -4.61
C ILE A 185 -0.44 -13.14 -5.53
N ALA A 186 -1.75 -13.24 -5.76
CA ALA A 186 -2.32 -14.21 -6.68
C ALA A 186 -1.83 -13.99 -8.13
N ILE A 187 -1.75 -12.73 -8.59
CA ILE A 187 -1.20 -12.39 -9.91
C ILE A 187 0.29 -12.72 -9.98
N MET A 188 1.06 -12.41 -8.94
CA MET A 188 2.48 -12.79 -8.85
C MET A 188 2.65 -14.31 -8.95
N ALA A 189 1.85 -15.08 -8.20
CA ALA A 189 1.88 -16.54 -8.19
C ALA A 189 1.55 -17.13 -9.56
N TYR A 190 0.55 -16.58 -10.27
CA TYR A 190 0.21 -16.99 -11.62
C TYR A 190 1.42 -16.89 -12.57
N TYR A 191 2.12 -15.75 -12.57
CA TYR A 191 3.28 -15.56 -13.44
C TYR A 191 4.50 -16.40 -13.04
N GLU A 192 4.73 -16.59 -11.75
CA GLU A 192 5.79 -17.46 -11.24
C GLU A 192 5.59 -18.93 -11.67
N LEU A 193 4.37 -19.47 -11.51
CA LEU A 193 4.03 -20.83 -11.90
C LEU A 193 4.13 -21.03 -13.41
N ARG A 194 3.67 -20.05 -14.20
CA ARG A 194 3.78 -20.09 -15.66
C ARG A 194 5.24 -20.07 -16.13
N SER A 195 6.09 -19.26 -15.50
CA SER A 195 7.52 -19.22 -15.83
C SER A 195 8.24 -20.52 -15.48
N LYS A 196 7.87 -21.20 -14.39
CA LYS A 196 8.45 -22.51 -14.03
C LYS A 196 8.08 -23.58 -15.03
N LYS A 197 6.80 -23.65 -15.43
CA LYS A 197 6.31 -24.61 -16.44
C LYS A 197 6.97 -24.43 -17.81
N ALA A 198 7.35 -23.21 -18.18
CA ALA A 198 8.04 -22.95 -19.43
C ALA A 198 9.53 -23.37 -19.42
N ARG A 199 10.11 -23.67 -18.26
CA ARG A 199 11.51 -24.08 -18.07
C ARG A 199 11.67 -25.59 -17.83
N SER A 200 10.59 -26.29 -17.50
CA SER A 200 10.52 -27.76 -17.36
C SER A 200 10.21 -28.41 -18.69
#